data_AF-A0A140NGU4-F1
#
_entry.id   AF-A0A140NGU4-F1
#
_cell.length_a   1.000
_cell.length_b   1.000
_cell.length_c   1.000
_cell.angle_alpha   90.00
_cell.angle_beta   90.00
_cell.angle_gamma   90.00
#
_symmetry.space_group_name_H-M   'P 1'
#
loop_
_entity.id
_entity.type
_entity.pdbx_description
1 polymer ?
#
loop_
_entity_poly.entity_id
_entity_poly.type
_entity_poly.pdbx_seq_one_letter_code
_entity_poly.pdbx_strand_id
1 'polypeptide(L)'
;MLTATLWVALGVIGAALITRGVKISEFRQAWIDGLRSDIAEYTSKAHEWIDIYLEFNNQTIQEKKIEITPKLERLKYDALHIHNRISLRFKPGNKKANQLLKHLLDLLDPSKLDTEQSNAYSRWRELSDKAVQEARFLLKEEWEYTKNPLKKRFLKDKQ
;
A
#
# COMPACT_ATOMS: atom_id res chain seq x y z
N MET A 1 20.71 34.51 -38.60
CA MET A 1 21.29 34.12 -37.29
C MET A 1 20.22 34.07 -36.20
N LEU A 2 19.47 35.16 -35.97
CA LEU A 2 18.38 35.25 -34.96
C LEU A 2 17.28 34.18 -35.09
N THR A 3 16.95 33.76 -36.31
CA THR A 3 15.94 32.71 -36.57
C THR A 3 16.43 31.32 -36.16
N ALA A 4 17.68 30.98 -36.45
CA ALA A 4 18.28 29.71 -36.07
C ALA A 4 18.39 29.59 -34.53
N THR A 5 18.79 30.65 -33.85
CA THR A 5 18.86 30.68 -32.38
C THR A 5 17.49 30.50 -31.73
N LEU A 6 16.42 31.04 -32.35
CA LEU A 6 15.05 30.91 -31.84
C LEU A 6 14.51 29.48 -31.99
N TRP A 7 14.79 28.83 -33.12
CA TRP A 7 14.48 27.40 -33.33
C TRP A 7 15.26 26.49 -32.38
N VAL A 8 16.55 26.77 -32.15
CA VAL A 8 17.36 26.03 -31.18
C VAL A 8 16.80 26.21 -29.77
N ALA A 9 16.46 27.44 -29.37
CA ALA A 9 15.88 27.70 -28.05
C ALA A 9 14.55 26.96 -27.84
N LEU A 10 13.65 26.98 -28.84
CA LEU A 10 12.40 26.22 -28.81
C LEU A 10 12.65 24.70 -28.70
N GLY A 11 13.62 24.18 -29.45
CA GLY A 11 14.01 22.77 -29.40
C GLY A 11 14.52 22.35 -28.02
N VAL A 12 15.38 23.17 -27.40
CA VAL A 12 15.92 22.92 -26.06
C VAL A 12 14.81 22.95 -24.99
N ILE A 13 13.92 23.93 -25.04
CA ILE A 13 12.78 24.02 -24.11
C ILE A 13 11.86 22.79 -24.27
N GLY A 14 11.56 22.40 -25.50
CA GLY A 14 10.76 21.21 -25.80
C GLY A 14 11.40 19.93 -25.23
N ALA A 15 12.69 19.73 -25.49
CA ALA A 15 13.44 18.59 -24.98
C ALA A 15 13.47 18.55 -23.44
N ALA A 16 13.65 19.70 -22.80
CA ALA A 16 13.64 19.82 -21.33
C ALA A 16 12.27 19.45 -20.74
N LEU A 17 11.17 19.90 -21.34
CA LEU A 17 9.81 19.57 -20.91
C LEU A 17 9.50 18.07 -21.06
N ILE A 18 9.90 17.47 -22.18
CA ILE A 18 9.76 16.03 -22.42
C ILE A 18 10.57 15.25 -21.38
N THR A 19 11.84 15.59 -21.20
CA THR A 19 12.73 14.93 -20.23
C THR A 19 12.19 15.00 -18.81
N ARG A 20 11.66 16.17 -18.41
CA ARG A 20 11.00 16.34 -17.11
C ARG A 20 9.79 15.42 -16.98
N GLY A 21 8.97 15.31 -18.02
CA GLY A 21 7.80 14.41 -18.04
C GLY A 21 8.19 12.95 -17.86
N VAL A 22 9.20 12.49 -18.62
CA VAL A 22 9.74 11.13 -18.52
C VAL A 22 10.25 10.84 -17.10
N LYS A 23 11.07 11.74 -16.53
CA LYS A 23 11.59 11.56 -15.17
C LYS A 23 10.51 11.53 -14.09
N ILE A 24 9.46 12.35 -14.22
CA ILE A 24 8.32 12.27 -13.29
C ILE A 24 7.60 10.92 -13.42
N SER A 25 7.42 10.41 -14.64
CA SER A 25 6.80 9.10 -14.86
C SER A 25 7.63 7.97 -14.25
N GLU A 26 8.96 7.99 -14.44
CA GLU A 26 9.89 7.02 -13.83
C GLU A 26 9.79 7.03 -12.30
N PHE A 27 9.84 8.20 -11.66
CA PHE A 27 9.72 8.30 -10.20
C PHE A 27 8.34 7.84 -9.70
N ARG A 28 7.27 8.09 -10.45
CA ARG A 28 5.93 7.58 -10.10
C ARG A 28 5.84 6.07 -10.22
N GLN A 29 6.41 5.50 -11.26
CA GLN A 29 6.46 4.05 -11.42
C GLN A 29 7.24 3.40 -10.27
N ALA A 30 8.42 3.93 -9.93
CA ALA A 30 9.18 3.46 -8.76
C ALA A 30 8.41 3.60 -7.44
N TRP A 31 7.64 4.69 -7.28
CA TRP A 31 6.77 4.87 -6.12
C TRP A 31 5.63 3.83 -6.06
N ILE A 32 4.98 3.55 -7.20
CA ILE A 32 3.91 2.55 -7.34
C ILE A 32 4.46 1.14 -7.05
N ASP A 33 5.61 0.80 -7.62
CA ASP A 33 6.22 -0.52 -7.46
C ASP A 33 6.70 -0.73 -6.03
N GLY A 34 7.27 0.29 -5.40
CA GLY A 34 7.59 0.27 -3.98
C GLY A 34 6.35 0.07 -3.11
N LEU A 35 5.24 0.74 -3.41
CA LEU A 35 3.98 0.56 -2.68
C LEU A 35 3.40 -0.86 -2.87
N ARG A 36 3.47 -1.42 -4.08
CA ARG A 36 3.06 -2.81 -4.34
C ARG A 36 3.87 -3.80 -3.51
N SER A 37 5.20 -3.61 -3.48
CA SER A 37 6.10 -4.45 -2.70
C SER A 37 5.79 -4.36 -1.21
N ASP A 38 5.63 -3.14 -0.68
CA ASP A 38 5.32 -2.93 0.75
C ASP A 38 3.98 -3.57 1.13
N ILE A 39 2.94 -3.44 0.30
CA ILE A 39 1.63 -4.06 0.56
C ILE A 39 1.72 -5.59 0.51
N ALA A 40 2.42 -6.16 -0.47
CA ALA A 40 2.62 -7.60 -0.56
C ALA A 40 3.36 -8.14 0.68
N GLU A 41 4.45 -7.47 1.07
CA GLU A 41 5.24 -7.80 2.25
C GLU A 41 4.39 -7.73 3.53
N TYR A 42 3.62 -6.65 3.70
CA TYR A 42 2.68 -6.50 4.82
C TYR A 42 1.67 -7.65 4.89
N THR A 43 1.01 -7.95 3.76
CA THR A 43 -0.01 -9.01 3.71
C THR A 43 0.57 -10.38 3.99
N SER A 44 1.82 -10.65 3.58
CA SER A 44 2.54 -11.89 3.93
C SER A 44 2.78 -11.98 5.43
N LYS A 45 3.24 -10.89 6.07
CA LYS A 45 3.46 -10.85 7.52
C LYS A 45 2.17 -10.97 8.32
N ALA A 46 1.08 -10.36 7.84
CA ALA A 46 -0.24 -10.54 8.44
C ALA A 46 -0.73 -11.99 8.31
N HIS A 47 -0.42 -12.68 7.20
CA HIS A 47 -0.74 -14.09 7.01
C HIS A 47 0.03 -14.99 7.99
N GLU A 48 1.35 -14.81 8.07
CA GLU A 48 2.19 -15.52 9.04
C GLU A 48 1.71 -15.25 10.48
N TRP A 49 1.27 -14.02 10.77
CA TRP A 49 0.75 -13.63 12.07
C TRP A 49 -0.57 -14.34 12.41
N ILE A 50 -1.54 -14.39 11.49
CA ILE A 50 -2.83 -15.04 11.77
C ILE A 50 -2.66 -16.55 11.98
N ASP A 51 -1.80 -17.21 11.20
CA ASP A 51 -1.57 -18.66 11.33
C ASP A 51 -1.06 -19.00 12.74
N ILE A 52 -0.09 -18.22 13.22
CA ILE A 52 0.50 -18.38 14.56
C ILE A 52 -0.47 -17.91 15.65
N TYR A 53 -1.26 -16.88 15.40
CA TYR A 53 -2.28 -16.39 16.34
C TYR A 53 -3.34 -17.46 16.61
N LEU A 54 -3.80 -18.16 15.56
CA LEU A 54 -4.76 -19.25 15.69
C LEU A 54 -4.14 -20.45 16.41
N GLU A 55 -2.88 -20.79 16.13
CA GLU A 55 -2.13 -21.80 16.88
C GLU A 55 -2.02 -21.43 18.38
N PHE A 56 -1.66 -20.18 18.67
CA PHE A 56 -1.56 -19.64 20.03
C PHE A 56 -2.88 -19.75 20.80
N ASN A 57 -4.01 -19.43 20.15
CA ASN A 57 -5.33 -19.53 20.75
C ASN A 57 -5.78 -20.98 20.98
N ASN A 58 -5.41 -21.90 20.07
CA ASN A 58 -5.70 -23.33 20.20
C ASN A 58 -4.82 -24.02 21.26
N GLN A 59 -3.72 -23.41 21.66
CA GLN A 59 -2.82 -23.98 22.65
C GLN A 59 -3.43 -23.92 24.05
N THR A 60 -3.38 -25.02 24.80
CA THR A 60 -3.81 -25.08 26.20
C THR A 60 -2.64 -25.08 27.17
N ILE A 61 -1.44 -25.46 26.71
CA ILE A 61 -0.22 -25.54 27.52
C ILE A 61 0.45 -24.16 27.60
N GLN A 62 0.60 -23.62 28.81
CA GLN A 62 1.13 -22.27 29.03
C GLN A 62 2.60 -22.12 28.56
N GLU A 63 3.43 -23.14 28.76
CA GLU A 63 4.83 -23.13 28.32
C GLU A 63 4.97 -22.93 26.80
N LYS A 64 4.13 -23.61 26.03
CA LYS A 64 4.08 -23.46 24.57
C LYS A 64 3.57 -22.07 24.16
N LYS A 65 2.63 -21.47 24.91
CA LYS A 65 2.22 -20.08 24.68
C LYS A 65 3.37 -19.10 24.89
N ILE A 66 4.15 -19.29 25.94
CA ILE A 66 5.33 -18.46 26.24
C ILE A 66 6.36 -18.57 25.11
N GLU A 67 6.55 -19.75 24.53
CA GLU A 67 7.45 -19.96 23.38
C GLU A 67 6.96 -19.27 22.10
N ILE A 68 5.66 -19.29 21.83
CA ILE A 68 5.05 -18.71 20.61
C ILE A 68 4.98 -17.17 20.69
N THR A 69 4.77 -16.61 21.88
CA THR A 69 4.52 -15.17 22.09
C THR A 69 5.58 -14.26 21.44
N PRO A 70 6.90 -14.47 21.63
CA PRO A 70 7.92 -13.63 21.00
C PRO A 70 7.85 -13.63 19.47
N LYS A 71 7.50 -14.77 18.86
CA LYS A 71 7.37 -14.88 17.40
C LYS A 71 6.16 -14.09 16.91
N LEU A 72 5.04 -14.17 17.62
CA LEU A 72 3.82 -13.43 17.30
C LEU A 72 4.03 -11.91 17.40
N GLU A 73 4.65 -11.44 18.50
CA GLU A 73 4.95 -10.02 18.69
C GLU A 73 5.94 -9.49 17.66
N ARG A 74 6.97 -10.28 17.30
CA ARG A 74 7.91 -9.90 16.25
C ARG A 74 7.23 -9.71 14.90
N LEU A 75 6.37 -10.64 14.49
CA LEU A 75 5.64 -10.53 13.22
C LEU A 75 4.71 -9.32 13.21
N LYS A 76 4.04 -9.05 14.33
CA LYS A 76 3.21 -7.87 14.49
C LYS A 76 4.04 -6.58 14.36
N TYR A 77 5.20 -6.53 15.01
CA TYR A 77 6.11 -5.38 14.91
C TYR A 77 6.62 -5.17 13.47
N ASP A 78 7.06 -6.23 12.81
CA ASP A 78 7.55 -6.19 11.44
C ASP A 78 6.44 -5.68 10.48
N ALA A 79 5.21 -6.18 10.65
CA ALA A 79 4.05 -5.71 9.90
C ALA A 79 3.75 -4.22 10.18
N LEU A 80 3.76 -3.78 11.43
CA LEU A 80 3.56 -2.37 11.79
C LEU A 80 4.66 -1.46 11.23
N HIS A 81 5.90 -1.93 11.14
CA HIS A 81 6.96 -1.18 10.48
C HIS A 81 6.64 -0.96 8.99
N ILE A 82 6.20 -2.00 8.29
CA ILE A 82 5.80 -1.90 6.88
C ILE A 82 4.57 -1.00 6.73
N HIS A 83 3.59 -1.09 7.64
CA HIS A 83 2.44 -0.17 7.66
C HIS A 83 2.87 1.29 7.73
N ASN A 84 3.83 1.62 8.60
CA ASN A 84 4.38 2.97 8.68
C ASN A 84 5.04 3.42 7.36
N ARG A 85 5.79 2.53 6.69
CA ARG A 85 6.37 2.81 5.37
C ARG A 85 5.28 3.12 4.33
N ILE A 86 4.20 2.35 4.31
CA ILE A 86 3.04 2.56 3.43
C ILE A 86 2.37 3.91 3.76
N SER A 87 2.15 4.19 5.04
CA SER A 87 1.51 5.42 5.53
C SER A 87 2.25 6.68 5.07
N LEU A 88 3.59 6.68 5.18
CA LEU A 88 4.45 7.80 4.78
C LEU A 88 4.41 8.12 3.28
N ARG A 89 3.97 7.17 2.43
CA ARG A 89 3.82 7.40 0.99
C ARG A 89 2.56 8.20 0.65
N PHE A 90 1.57 8.23 1.55
CA PHE A 90 0.29 8.88 1.32
C PHE A 90 0.20 10.26 1.99
N LYS A 91 -0.64 11.12 1.43
CA LYS A 91 -0.93 12.43 2.02
C LYS A 91 -1.92 12.26 3.19
N PRO A 92 -1.74 12.99 4.31
CA PRO A 92 -2.55 12.81 5.54
C PRO A 92 -4.05 13.12 5.43
N GLY A 93 -4.56 13.56 4.27
CA GLY A 93 -5.99 13.79 4.02
C GLY A 93 -6.62 12.87 2.96
N ASN A 94 -5.89 11.88 2.45
CA ASN A 94 -6.43 10.98 1.42
C ASN A 94 -7.38 9.95 2.06
N LYS A 95 -8.69 10.18 1.96
CA LYS A 95 -9.73 9.31 2.53
C LYS A 95 -9.59 7.84 2.12
N LYS A 96 -9.34 7.55 0.84
CA LYS A 96 -9.20 6.18 0.33
C LYS A 96 -7.94 5.50 0.88
N ALA A 97 -6.83 6.24 0.94
CA ALA A 97 -5.59 5.71 1.50
C ALA A 97 -5.71 5.46 3.01
N ASN A 98 -6.33 6.39 3.75
CA ASN A 98 -6.57 6.23 5.19
C ASN A 98 -7.48 5.03 5.49
N GLN A 99 -8.46 4.76 4.62
CA GLN A 99 -9.30 3.58 4.71
C GLN A 99 -8.48 2.29 4.50
N LEU A 100 -7.64 2.23 3.46
CA LEU A 100 -6.72 1.11 3.26
C LEU A 100 -5.83 0.91 4.48
N LEU A 101 -5.20 1.97 4.98
CA LEU A 101 -4.31 1.92 6.15
C LEU A 101 -5.03 1.37 7.39
N LYS A 102 -6.31 1.73 7.57
CA LYS A 102 -7.13 1.17 8.64
C LYS A 102 -7.40 -0.31 8.44
N HIS A 103 -7.83 -0.73 7.24
CA HIS A 103 -8.11 -2.14 6.97
C HIS A 103 -6.86 -3.02 7.04
N LEU A 104 -5.68 -2.48 6.73
CA LEU A 104 -4.42 -3.19 6.98
C LEU A 104 -4.25 -3.45 8.48
N LEU A 105 -4.40 -2.43 9.34
CA LEU A 105 -4.33 -2.63 10.80
C LEU A 105 -5.38 -3.60 11.33
N ASP A 106 -6.58 -3.60 10.75
CA ASP A 106 -7.64 -4.56 11.11
C ASP A 106 -7.20 -6.02 10.90
N LEU A 107 -6.21 -6.32 10.04
CA LEU A 107 -5.66 -7.67 9.85
C LEU A 107 -4.82 -8.17 11.04
N LEU A 108 -4.36 -7.26 11.89
CA LEU A 108 -3.57 -7.55 13.10
C LEU A 108 -4.37 -7.31 14.38
N ASP A 109 -5.68 -7.08 14.27
CA ASP A 109 -6.58 -6.80 15.37
C ASP A 109 -7.40 -8.06 15.72
N PRO A 110 -7.12 -8.72 16.85
CA PRO A 110 -7.88 -9.86 17.32
C PRO A 110 -9.37 -9.63 17.44
N SER A 111 -9.80 -8.38 17.71
CA SER A 111 -11.22 -8.05 17.88
C SER A 111 -12.03 -8.09 16.58
N LYS A 112 -11.35 -8.15 15.43
CA LYS A 112 -11.97 -8.28 14.10
C LYS A 112 -12.19 -9.72 13.68
N LEU A 113 -11.64 -10.66 14.44
CA LEU A 113 -11.80 -12.09 14.24
C LEU A 113 -13.07 -12.57 14.96
N ASP A 114 -13.76 -13.53 14.37
CA ASP A 114 -14.91 -14.14 15.03
C ASP A 114 -14.47 -14.90 16.28
N THR A 115 -15.34 -14.92 17.29
CA THR A 115 -15.14 -15.70 18.52
C THR A 115 -15.11 -17.21 18.27
N GLU A 116 -15.68 -17.66 17.15
CA GLU A 116 -15.62 -19.06 16.73
C GLU A 116 -14.36 -19.34 15.91
N GLN A 117 -13.44 -20.11 16.50
CA GLN A 117 -12.13 -20.45 15.92
C GLN A 117 -12.23 -21.08 14.52
N SER A 118 -13.29 -21.85 14.24
CA SER A 118 -13.53 -22.49 12.93
C SER A 118 -13.75 -21.49 11.79
N ASN A 119 -14.27 -20.30 12.10
CA ASN A 119 -14.56 -19.24 11.13
C ASN A 119 -13.55 -18.08 11.20
N ALA A 120 -12.64 -18.06 12.18
CA ALA A 120 -11.69 -16.97 12.36
C ALA A 120 -10.77 -16.77 11.14
N TYR A 121 -10.26 -17.86 10.54
CA TYR A 121 -9.40 -17.77 9.36
C TYR A 121 -10.17 -17.31 8.11
N SER A 122 -11.37 -17.83 7.86
CA SER A 122 -12.19 -17.41 6.71
C SER A 122 -12.56 -15.94 6.82
N ARG A 123 -12.94 -15.49 8.02
CA ARG A 123 -13.22 -14.08 8.29
C ARG A 123 -11.99 -13.19 8.10
N TRP A 124 -10.84 -13.61 8.62
CA TRP A 124 -9.58 -12.91 8.38
C TRP A 124 -9.26 -12.82 6.88
N ARG A 125 -9.50 -13.91 6.14
CA ARG A 125 -9.25 -13.96 4.69
C ARG A 125 -10.10 -12.95 3.93
N GLU A 126 -11.38 -12.79 4.29
CA GLU A 126 -12.24 -11.76 3.71
C GLU A 126 -11.71 -10.34 3.96
N LEU A 127 -11.24 -10.05 5.18
CA LEU A 127 -10.63 -8.76 5.51
C LEU A 127 -9.37 -8.51 4.67
N SER A 128 -8.55 -9.54 4.51
CA SER A 128 -7.33 -9.50 3.70
C SER A 128 -7.64 -9.23 2.23
N ASP A 129 -8.59 -9.97 1.65
CA ASP A 129 -9.01 -9.79 0.26
C ASP A 129 -9.62 -8.39 0.03
N LYS A 130 -10.36 -7.85 1.02
CA LYS A 130 -10.87 -6.47 0.97
C LYS A 130 -9.73 -5.45 0.98
N ALA A 131 -8.74 -5.58 1.85
CA ALA A 131 -7.59 -4.68 1.90
C ALA A 131 -6.79 -4.73 0.59
N VAL A 132 -6.58 -5.93 0.03
CA VAL A 132 -5.94 -6.13 -1.27
C VAL A 132 -6.75 -5.49 -2.40
N GLN A 133 -8.08 -5.61 -2.37
CA GLN A 133 -8.96 -4.98 -3.37
C GLN A 133 -8.85 -3.44 -3.33
N GLU A 134 -8.87 -2.83 -2.14
CA GLU A 134 -8.70 -1.39 -1.99
C GLU A 134 -7.33 -0.91 -2.46
N ALA A 135 -6.27 -1.68 -2.13
CA ALA A 135 -4.93 -1.44 -2.65
C ALA A 135 -4.89 -1.47 -4.19
N ARG A 136 -5.52 -2.46 -4.82
CA ARG A 136 -5.59 -2.57 -6.29
C ARG A 136 -6.28 -1.36 -6.90
N PHE A 137 -7.38 -0.88 -6.33
CA PHE A 137 -8.07 0.32 -6.80
C PHE A 137 -7.20 1.57 -6.68
N LEU A 138 -6.55 1.78 -5.53
CA LEU A 138 -5.64 2.91 -5.31
C LEU A 138 -4.46 2.89 -6.30
N LEU A 139 -3.79 1.74 -6.45
CA LEU A 139 -2.68 1.58 -7.38
C LEU A 139 -3.09 1.82 -8.83
N LYS A 140 -4.29 1.37 -9.22
CA LYS A 140 -4.83 1.60 -10.56
C LYS A 140 -5.13 3.09 -10.79
N GLU A 141 -5.70 3.78 -9.80
CA GLU A 141 -5.96 5.22 -9.89
C GLU A 141 -4.65 6.01 -10.08
N GLU A 142 -3.60 5.70 -9.32
CA GLU A 142 -2.29 6.34 -9.44
C GLU A 142 -1.60 6.01 -10.78
N TRP A 143 -1.78 4.80 -11.30
CA TRP A 143 -1.28 4.42 -12.62
C TRP A 143 -1.94 5.20 -13.75
N GLU A 144 -3.27 5.32 -13.72
CA GLU A 144 -4.00 6.12 -14.73
C GLU A 144 -3.63 7.61 -14.66
N TYR A 145 -3.33 8.13 -13.47
CA TYR A 145 -2.77 9.47 -13.31
C TYR A 145 -1.40 9.62 -13.98
N THR A 146 -0.55 8.61 -13.83
CA THR A 146 0.81 8.60 -14.40
C THR A 146 0.77 8.60 -15.93
N LYS A 147 -0.16 7.85 -16.53
CA LYS A 147 -0.37 7.83 -17.98
C LYS A 147 -0.93 9.14 -18.53
N ASN A 148 -1.91 9.72 -17.83
CA ASN A 148 -2.70 10.84 -18.32
C ASN A 148 -2.72 12.01 -17.32
N PRO A 149 -1.59 12.71 -17.11
CA PRO A 149 -1.49 13.76 -16.10
C PRO A 149 -2.45 14.94 -16.33
N LEU A 150 -2.83 15.19 -17.60
CA LEU A 150 -3.75 16.27 -17.97
C LEU A 150 -5.21 15.95 -17.62
N LYS A 151 -5.60 14.67 -17.57
CA LYS A 151 -7.00 14.24 -17.36
C LYS A 151 -7.57 14.71 -16.03
N LYS A 152 -6.74 14.76 -14.97
CA LYS A 152 -7.17 15.23 -13.64
C LYS A 152 -7.29 16.76 -13.56
N ARG A 153 -6.52 17.51 -14.35
CA ARG A 153 -6.63 18.98 -14.40
C ARG A 153 -8.02 19.38 -14.90
N PHE A 154 -8.50 18.76 -15.96
CA PHE A 154 -9.84 19.01 -16.52
C PHE A 154 -11.00 18.46 -15.67
N LEU A 155 -10.78 17.42 -14.86
CA LEU A 155 -11.80 16.88 -13.95
C LEU A 155 -11.91 17.65 -12.62
N LYS A 156 -10.83 18.30 -12.20
CA LYS A 156 -10.80 19.11 -10.98
C LYS A 156 -11.55 20.45 -11.15
N ASP A 157 -11.74 20.90 -12.39
CA ASP A 157 -12.52 22.11 -12.72
C ASP A 157 -14.05 21.85 -12.79
N LYS A 158 -14.50 20.61 -12.54
CA LYS A 158 -15.92 20.20 -12.61
C LYS A 158 -16.51 19.72 -11.27
N GLN A 159 -15.78 19.83 -10.17
CA GLN A 159 -16.23 19.53 -8.80
C GLN A 159 -16.05 20.75 -7.92
#